data_AF-A0AAN9K803-F1
#
_entry.id   AF-A0AAN9K803-F1
#
_cell.length_a   1.000
_cell.length_b   1.000
_cell.length_c   1.000
_cell.angle_alpha   90.00
_cell.angle_beta   90.00
_cell.angle_gamma   90.00
#
_symmetry.space_group_name_H-M   'P 1'
#
loop_
_entity.id
_entity.type
_entity.pdbx_description
1 polymer ?
#
loop_
_entity_poly.entity_id
_entity_poly.type
_entity_poly.pdbx_seq_one_letter_code
_entity_poly.pdbx_strand_id
1 'polypeptide(L)' 'MNFLNEMTLESTFYGNCNPRIDLPSVVEKYMKRELELEKFITHTVPLSEINKAFDYMQKGESIRCIIRMGE' A
#
# COMPACT_ATOMS: atom_id res chain seq x y z
N MET A 1 -14.02 -7.63 41.17
CA MET A 1 -13.96 -6.24 40.68
C MET A 1 -12.96 -6.25 39.53
N ASN A 2 -13.39 -6.27 38.27
CA ASN A 2 -12.46 -6.21 37.14
C ASN A 2 -12.04 -4.76 36.95
N PHE A 3 -10.85 -4.42 37.44
CA PHE A 3 -10.06 -3.28 36.97
C PHE A 3 -9.79 -3.52 35.47
N LEU A 4 -10.62 -2.98 34.57
CA LEU A 4 -10.68 -3.42 33.17
C LEU A 4 -9.37 -3.13 32.38
N ASN A 5 -8.45 -4.08 32.46
CA ASN A 5 -7.37 -4.50 31.55
C ASN A 5 -6.39 -3.49 30.93
N GLU A 6 -6.45 -2.19 31.24
CA GLU A 6 -5.46 -1.18 30.80
C GLU A 6 -5.13 -1.22 29.29
N MET A 7 -6.08 -1.68 28.46
CA MET A 7 -5.92 -1.71 27.00
C MET A 7 -6.36 -0.40 26.39
N THR A 8 -5.55 0.14 25.48
CA THR A 8 -5.90 1.31 24.68
C THR A 8 -6.30 0.86 23.28
N LEU A 9 -7.47 1.34 22.82
CA LEU A 9 -7.91 1.21 21.44
C LEU A 9 -7.78 2.58 20.76
N GLU A 10 -7.02 2.65 19.67
CA GLU A 10 -6.87 3.86 18.88
C GLU A 10 -7.47 3.67 17.48
N SER A 11 -8.17 4.68 17.00
CA SER A 11 -8.61 4.76 15.61
C SER A 11 -7.58 5.50 14.78
N THR A 12 -7.39 5.10 13.53
CA THR A 12 -6.53 5.82 12.59
C THR A 12 -7.19 5.96 11.23
N PHE A 13 -6.87 7.05 10.54
CA PHE A 13 -7.17 7.25 9.13
C PHE A 13 -5.85 7.46 8.40
N TYR A 14 -5.61 6.66 7.37
CA TYR A 14 -4.39 6.73 6.55
C TYR A 14 -3.07 6.61 7.36
N GLY A 15 -3.09 5.90 8.50
CA GLY A 15 -1.91 5.74 9.36
C GLY A 15 -1.53 7.00 10.14
N ASN A 16 -2.48 7.91 10.38
CA ASN A 16 -2.27 9.22 11.02
C ASN A 16 -1.26 10.11 10.26
N CYS A 17 -1.26 9.97 8.93
CA CYS A 17 -0.38 10.69 8.01
C CYS A 17 -1.06 11.94 7.47
N ASN A 18 -0.39 13.09 7.53
CA ASN A 18 -0.70 14.28 6.77
C ASN A 18 -0.05 14.16 5.38
N PRO A 19 -0.81 13.91 4.30
CA PRO A 19 -0.23 13.52 3.02
C PRO A 19 0.75 14.55 2.43
N ARG A 20 0.52 15.85 2.65
CA ARG A 20 1.39 16.91 2.10
C ARG A 20 2.73 17.03 2.84
N ILE A 21 2.78 16.62 4.10
CA ILE A 21 3.95 16.76 4.97
C ILE A 21 4.71 15.44 5.04
N ASP A 22 4.00 14.33 5.24
CA ASP A 22 4.60 13.06 5.61
C ASP A 22 4.94 12.18 4.39
N LEU A 23 4.16 12.21 3.30
CA LEU A 23 4.45 11.39 2.11
C LEU A 23 5.84 11.64 1.52
N PRO A 24 6.33 12.90 1.38
CA PRO A 24 7.69 13.14 0.92
C PRO A 24 8.75 12.41 1.76
N SER A 25 8.58 12.39 3.09
CA SER A 25 9.48 11.67 4.00
C SER A 25 9.40 10.15 3.80
N VAL A 26 8.20 9.60 3.61
CA VAL A 26 8.00 8.17 3.34
C VAL A 26 8.67 7.76 2.02
N VAL A 27 8.57 8.58 0.97
CA VAL A 27 9.28 8.35 -0.30
C VAL A 27 10.79 8.41 -0.10
N GLU A 28 11.29 9.35 0.70
CA GLU A 28 12.72 9.44 1.02
C GLU A 28 13.24 8.15 1.68
N LYS A 29 12.46 7.56 2.60
CA LYS A 29 12.81 6.26 3.22
C LYS A 29 12.91 5.12 2.20
N TYR A 30 12.01 5.10 1.21
CA TYR A 30 12.10 4.17 0.09
C TYR A 30 13.40 4.39 -0.72
N MET A 31 13.71 5.65 -1.07
CA MET A 31 14.93 5.99 -1.80
C MET A 31 16.21 5.62 -1.04
N LYS A 32 16.19 5.73 0.30
CA LYS A 32 17.26 5.31 1.20
C LYS A 32 17.32 3.79 1.44
N ARG A 33 16.43 3.01 0.83
CA ARG A 33 16.29 1.55 1.02
C ARG A 33 15.93 1.14 2.45
N GLU A 34 15.41 2.06 3.26
CA GLU A 34 14.87 1.77 4.58
C GLU A 34 13.46 1.14 4.49
N LEU A 35 12.80 1.31 3.35
CA LEU A 35 11.50 0.73 3.05
C LEU A 35 11.58 -0.11 1.76
N GLU A 36 11.23 -1.39 1.84
CA GLU A 36 11.20 -2.31 0.70
C GLU A 36 9.81 -2.34 0.06
N LEU A 37 9.60 -1.59 -1.02
CA LEU A 37 8.31 -1.57 -1.73
C LEU A 37 8.21 -2.61 -2.86
N GLU A 38 9.33 -3.01 -3.44
CA GLU A 38 9.32 -3.86 -4.64
C GLU A 38 8.66 -5.23 -4.42
N LYS A 39 8.77 -5.80 -3.21
CA LYS A 39 8.12 -7.07 -2.87
C LYS A 39 6.59 -7.04 -2.91
N PHE A 40 5.99 -5.85 -2.86
CA PHE A 40 4.54 -5.69 -2.96
C PHE A 40 4.06 -5.63 -4.41
N ILE A 41 4.97 -5.37 -5.37
CA ILE A 41 4.66 -5.32 -6.79
C ILE A 41 4.73 -6.74 -7.35
N THR A 42 3.57 -7.36 -7.50
CA THR A 42 3.45 -8.76 -7.99
C THR A 42 3.21 -8.85 -9.48
N HIS A 43 2.55 -7.85 -10.05
CA HIS A 43 2.13 -7.84 -11.45
C HIS A 43 2.35 -6.45 -12.05
N THR A 44 2.55 -6.40 -13.37
CA THR A 44 2.56 -5.17 -14.15
C THR A 44 1.80 -5.44 -15.45
N VAL A 45 0.85 -4.59 -15.79
CA VAL A 45 0.07 -4.70 -17.03
C VAL A 45 -0.01 -3.34 -17.73
N PRO A 46 -0.12 -3.30 -19.06
CA PRO A 46 -0.45 -2.07 -19.77
C PRO A 46 -1.89 -1.64 -19.47
N LEU A 47 -2.19 -0.34 -19.65
CA LEU A 47 -3.55 0.18 -19.48
C LEU A 47 -4.59 -0.53 -20.36
N SER A 48 -4.18 -0.98 -21.56
CA SER A 48 -5.02 -1.76 -22.47
C SER A 48 -5.53 -3.08 -21.86
N GLU A 49 -4.79 -3.64 -20.90
CA GLU A 49 -5.13 -4.86 -20.16
C GLU A 49 -5.64 -4.57 -18.73
N ILE A 50 -6.18 -3.38 -18.45
CA ILE A 50 -6.63 -3.00 -17.10
C ILE A 50 -7.61 -4.01 -16.47
N ASN A 51 -8.47 -4.65 -17.27
CA ASN A 51 -9.41 -5.66 -16.78
C ASN A 51 -8.70 -6.90 -16.19
N LYS A 52 -7.53 -7.27 -16.73
CA LYS A 52 -6.73 -8.37 -16.21
C LYS A 52 -6.19 -8.10 -14.80
N ALA A 53 -5.91 -6.82 -14.48
CA ALA A 53 -5.53 -6.43 -13.13
C ALA A 53 -6.67 -6.68 -12.12
N PHE A 54 -7.93 -6.49 -12.53
CA PHE A 54 -9.09 -6.85 -11.70
C PHE A 54 -9.20 -8.36 -11.51
N ASP A 55 -8.93 -9.16 -12.54
CA ASP A 55 -8.92 -10.63 -12.43
C ASP A 55 -7.87 -11.11 -11.41
N TYR A 56 -6.64 -10.57 -11.48
CA TYR A 56 -5.57 -10.89 -10.52
C TYR A 56 -5.95 -10.53 -9.08
N MET A 57 -6.66 -9.41 -8.88
CA MET A 57 -7.14 -9.00 -7.57
C MET A 57 -8.22 -9.95 -7.05
N GLN A 58 -9.20 -10.31 -7.88
CA GLN A 58 -10.31 -11.18 -7.47
C GLN A 58 -9.87 -12.61 -7.16
N LYS A 59 -8.88 -13.13 -7.88
CA LYS A 59 -8.33 -14.47 -7.65
C LYS A 59 -7.37 -14.54 -6.47
N GLY A 60 -7.02 -13.40 -5.87
CA GLY A 60 -6.01 -13.34 -4.79
C GLY A 60 -4.59 -13.60 -5.29
N GLU A 61 -4.34 -13.45 -6.59
CA GLU A 61 -3.03 -13.67 -7.22
C GLU A 61 -2.12 -12.44 -7.10
N SER A 62 -2.68 -11.26 -6.81
CA SER A 62 -1.92 -10.00 -6.69
C SER A 62 -1.93 -9.40 -5.29
N ILE A 63 -0.78 -8.80 -4.92
CA ILE A 63 -0.68 -7.86 -3.80
C ILE A 63 -0.90 -6.44 -4.32
N ARG A 64 -0.06 -6.00 -5.28
CA ARG A 64 -0.26 -4.80 -6.10
C ARG A 64 0.06 -5.12 -7.56
N CYS A 65 -0.68 -4.47 -8.45
CA CYS A 65 -0.48 -4.50 -9.90
C CYS A 65 -0.18 -3.09 -10.39
N ILE A 66 0.97 -2.87 -11.01
CA ILE A 66 1.31 -1.58 -11.63
C ILE A 66 0.64 -1.50 -13.00
N ILE A 67 -0.05 -0.38 -13.25
CA ILE A 67 -0.63 -0.08 -14.55
C ILE A 67 0.31 0.89 -15.28
N ARG A 68 0.81 0.49 -16.46
CA ARG A 68 1.66 1.35 -17.29
C ARG A 68 0.84 2.09 -18.33
N MET A 69 1.10 3.39 -18.45
CA MET A 69 0.46 4.27 -19.42
C MET A 69 1.34 4.37 -20.68
N GLY A 70 0.81 4.01 -21.86
CA GLY A 70 1.49 4.25 -23.14
C GLY A 70 2.45 3.17 -23.63
N GLU A 71 2.41 1.97 -23.06
CA GLU A 71 3.00 0.74 -23.61
C GLU A 71 1.89 -0.21 -24.07
#